data_AF-A0AB34K7P1-F1
#
_entry.id   AF-A0AB34K7P1-F1
#
_cell.length_a   1.000
_cell.length_b   1.000
_cell.length_c   1.000
_cell.angle_alpha   90.00
_cell.angle_beta   90.00
_cell.angle_gamma   90.00
#
_symmetry.space_group_name_H-M   'P 1'
#
loop_
_entity.id
_entity.type
_entity.pdbx_description
1 polymer ?
#
loop_
_entity_poly.entity_id
_entity_poly.type
_entity_poly.pdbx_seq_one_letter_code
_entity_poly.pdbx_strand_id
1 'polypeptide(L)'
;MLACLALTCALRVAPAAMHMSALPDAPPSCLTRRAALAAAAALASGASPAHASLVAAKVTQLDKAAETRNSVGAPEKHLPSLLAEGGGKEAKLTMTVPHVMDPEKPHFIEYMWLKDVGTDAVLAVKALKASDPSPPTLVASVAKGKTVVPMLYCNLHGLWEGKPFAVA
;
A
#
# COMPACT_ATOMS: atom_id res chain seq x y z
N MET A 1 44.76 68.35 -25.21
CA MET A 1 43.74 67.31 -25.47
C MET A 1 43.31 66.75 -24.12
N LEU A 2 42.17 67.21 -23.60
CA LEU A 2 40.96 66.41 -23.29
C LEU A 2 41.20 65.36 -22.18
N ALA A 3 40.92 65.59 -20.90
CA ALA A 3 39.64 65.75 -20.18
C ALA A 3 38.85 64.43 -19.92
N CYS A 4 38.53 64.22 -18.63
CA CYS A 4 37.38 63.47 -18.07
C CYS A 4 37.31 61.94 -18.34
N LEU A 5 36.76 61.06 -17.50
CA LEU A 5 35.87 61.17 -16.34
C LEU A 5 36.01 59.87 -15.51
N ALA A 6 35.68 59.95 -14.23
CA ALA A 6 35.62 58.86 -13.26
C ALA A 6 34.57 57.78 -13.58
N LEU A 7 34.78 56.55 -13.10
CA LEU A 7 33.69 55.76 -12.53
C LEU A 7 34.21 54.72 -11.53
N THR A 8 34.01 55.04 -10.24
CA THR A 8 34.09 54.13 -9.10
C THR A 8 32.93 53.12 -9.15
N CYS A 9 33.22 51.82 -9.02
CA CYS A 9 32.20 50.82 -8.68
C CYS A 9 32.57 50.20 -7.34
N ALA A 10 31.87 50.64 -6.29
CA ALA A 10 31.99 50.10 -4.94
C ALA A 10 31.11 48.85 -4.81
N LEU A 11 31.71 47.67 -4.59
CA LEU A 11 30.98 46.51 -4.11
C LEU A 11 31.11 46.44 -2.58
N ARG A 12 30.08 46.92 -1.89
CA ARG A 12 29.91 46.72 -0.45
C ARG A 12 29.38 45.31 -0.21
N VAL A 13 30.11 44.56 0.61
CA VAL A 13 29.63 43.35 1.29
C VAL A 13 28.61 43.78 2.33
N ALA A 14 27.39 43.23 2.27
CA ALA A 14 26.37 43.35 3.30
C ALA A 14 26.13 41.98 3.94
N PRO A 15 26.03 41.87 5.27
CA PRO A 15 25.62 40.64 5.95
C PRO A 15 24.09 40.53 5.90
N ALA A 16 23.57 39.44 5.33
CA ALA A 16 22.16 39.10 5.47
C ALA A 16 21.92 38.52 6.87
N ALA A 17 21.32 39.33 7.74
CA ALA A 17 20.75 38.88 8.99
C ALA A 17 19.66 37.81 8.70
N MET A 18 19.79 36.63 9.33
CA MET A 18 18.75 35.62 9.30
C MET A 18 17.55 36.11 10.10
N HIS A 19 16.47 36.44 9.40
CA HIS A 19 15.16 36.67 10.00
C HIS A 19 14.56 35.30 10.34
N MET A 20 14.44 34.98 11.63
CA MET A 20 13.58 33.90 12.11
C MET A 20 12.12 34.39 11.98
N SER A 21 11.48 34.09 10.86
CA SER A 21 10.03 34.18 10.77
C SER A 21 9.43 32.90 11.35
N ALA A 22 8.77 33.03 12.49
CA ALA A 22 7.92 32.01 13.07
C ALA A 22 6.87 31.58 12.04
N LEU A 23 6.78 30.27 11.80
CA LEU A 23 5.72 29.67 10.99
C LEU A 23 4.38 29.79 11.75
N PRO A 24 3.27 30.09 11.06
CA PRO A 24 1.96 30.13 11.69
C PRO A 24 1.50 28.72 12.09
N ASP A 25 1.01 28.61 13.34
CA ASP A 25 0.24 27.47 13.83
C ASP A 25 -0.96 27.20 12.92
N ALA A 26 -0.84 26.17 12.08
CA ALA A 26 -1.98 25.63 11.35
C ALA A 26 -2.82 24.79 12.33
N PRO A 27 -4.13 25.04 12.48
CA PRO A 27 -4.99 24.20 13.30
C PRO A 27 -5.06 22.79 12.71
N PRO A 28 -5.24 21.74 13.53
CA PRO A 28 -5.27 20.37 13.08
C PRO A 28 -6.40 20.21 12.05
N SER A 29 -5.99 20.00 10.79
CA SER A 29 -6.88 19.73 9.68
C SER A 29 -7.79 18.56 10.06
N CYS A 30 -9.08 18.84 10.10
CA CYS A 30 -10.16 17.88 10.30
C CYS A 30 -9.94 16.65 9.41
N LEU A 31 -9.55 15.53 10.02
CA LEU A 31 -9.47 14.25 9.33
C LEU A 31 -10.89 13.93 8.84
N THR A 32 -11.07 13.99 7.53
CA THR A 32 -12.35 13.62 6.92
C THR A 32 -12.65 12.16 7.23
N ARG A 33 -13.94 11.79 7.38
CA ARG A 33 -14.35 10.39 7.64
C ARG A 33 -13.79 9.37 6.64
N ARG A 34 -13.39 9.82 5.44
CA ARG A 34 -12.70 9.00 4.43
C ARG A 34 -11.27 8.64 4.81
N ALA A 35 -10.54 9.52 5.48
CA ALA A 35 -9.21 9.21 6.04
C ALA A 35 -9.30 8.27 7.25
N ALA A 36 -10.40 8.31 8.01
CA ALA A 36 -10.63 7.42 9.14
C ALA A 36 -10.95 5.97 8.72
N LEU A 37 -11.61 5.74 7.58
CA LEU A 37 -11.93 4.39 7.11
C LEU A 37 -10.70 3.59 6.66
N ALA A 38 -9.64 4.25 6.19
CA ALA A 38 -8.37 3.60 5.87
C ALA A 38 -7.55 3.21 7.14
N ALA A 39 -7.93 3.71 8.32
CA ALA A 39 -7.19 3.51 9.56
C ALA A 39 -7.73 2.36 10.44
N ALA A 40 -8.93 1.85 10.18
CA ALA A 40 -9.56 0.85 11.06
C ALA A 40 -9.00 -0.58 10.89
N ALA A 41 -8.35 -0.91 9.78
CA ALA A 41 -7.70 -2.21 9.56
C ALA A 41 -6.21 -2.25 10.02
N ALA A 42 -5.62 -1.08 10.29
CA ALA A 42 -4.21 -0.94 10.64
C ALA A 42 -3.91 -1.34 12.10
N LEU A 43 -4.89 -1.20 12.99
CA LEU A 43 -4.69 -1.30 14.44
C LEU A 43 -4.59 -2.74 14.98
N ALA A 44 -4.96 -3.76 14.20
CA ALA A 44 -4.87 -5.15 14.63
C ALA A 44 -3.47 -5.79 14.39
N SER A 45 -2.57 -5.10 13.69
CA SER A 45 -1.24 -5.64 13.31
C SER A 45 -0.05 -4.73 13.67
N GLY A 46 -0.29 -3.60 14.33
CA GLY A 46 0.78 -2.62 14.65
C GLY A 46 1.34 -1.88 13.43
N ALA A 47 0.75 -2.05 12.24
CA ALA A 47 1.11 -1.30 11.05
C ALA A 47 0.51 0.11 11.13
N SER A 48 1.30 1.15 10.84
CA SER A 48 0.75 2.51 10.73
C SER A 48 -0.04 2.67 9.42
N PRO A 49 -1.02 3.59 9.36
CA PRO A 49 -1.69 3.93 8.10
C PRO A 49 -0.72 4.34 6.99
N ALA A 50 0.40 4.99 7.35
CA ALA A 50 1.46 5.33 6.41
C ALA A 50 2.12 4.08 5.80
N HIS A 51 2.39 3.05 6.62
CA HIS A 51 2.91 1.78 6.13
C HIS A 51 1.91 1.10 5.18
N ALA A 52 0.63 1.02 5.54
CA ALA A 52 -0.39 0.44 4.68
C ALA A 52 -0.48 1.16 3.32
N SER A 53 -0.36 2.49 3.29
CA SER A 53 -0.35 3.26 2.04
C SER A 53 0.89 2.97 1.17
N LEU A 54 2.07 2.77 1.77
CA LEU A 54 3.28 2.41 1.03
C LEU A 54 3.17 1.01 0.44
N VAL A 55 2.64 0.05 1.20
CA VAL A 55 2.42 -1.31 0.70
C VAL A 55 1.35 -1.32 -0.39
N ALA A 56 0.28 -0.54 -0.25
CA ALA A 56 -0.74 -0.38 -1.29
C ALA A 56 -0.13 0.16 -2.60
N ALA A 57 0.70 1.20 -2.53
CA ALA A 57 1.40 1.72 -3.70
C ALA A 57 2.32 0.67 -4.35
N LYS A 58 3.03 -0.11 -3.53
CA LYS A 58 3.90 -1.20 -4.02
C LYS A 58 3.11 -2.28 -4.76
N VAL A 59 2.00 -2.76 -4.20
CA VAL A 59 1.20 -3.81 -4.86
C VAL A 59 0.50 -3.29 -6.11
N THR A 60 0.11 -2.02 -6.16
CA THR A 60 -0.38 -1.39 -7.40
C THR A 60 0.71 -1.34 -8.47
N GLN A 61 1.97 -1.07 -8.10
CA GLN A 61 3.07 -1.12 -9.05
C GLN A 61 3.31 -2.54 -9.57
N LEU A 62 3.28 -3.55 -8.69
CA LEU A 62 3.40 -4.96 -9.08
C LEU A 62 2.27 -5.39 -10.02
N ASP A 63 1.03 -5.01 -9.71
CA ASP A 63 -0.15 -5.32 -10.55
C ASP A 63 -0.03 -4.71 -11.95
N LYS A 64 0.47 -3.47 -12.05
CA LYS A 64 0.68 -2.77 -13.33
C LYS A 64 1.87 -3.30 -14.13
N ALA A 65 2.94 -3.73 -13.45
CA ALA A 65 4.15 -4.21 -14.10
C ALA A 65 4.06 -5.69 -14.52
N ALA A 66 3.04 -6.42 -14.09
CA ALA A 66 2.89 -7.84 -14.39
C ALA A 66 2.54 -8.06 -15.86
N GLU A 67 3.45 -8.68 -16.61
CA GLU A 67 3.21 -9.14 -17.98
C GLU A 67 2.37 -10.41 -18.02
N THR A 68 2.56 -11.30 -17.04
CA THR A 68 1.81 -12.54 -16.88
C THR A 68 1.30 -12.69 -15.45
N ARG A 69 0.23 -13.48 -15.29
CA ARG A 69 -0.38 -13.86 -14.01
C ARG A 69 -0.60 -15.35 -14.02
N ASN A 70 -0.51 -15.98 -12.85
CA ASN A 70 -0.82 -17.40 -12.69
C ASN A 70 0.03 -18.33 -13.59
N SER A 71 1.24 -17.92 -13.95
CA SER A 71 2.03 -18.59 -15.00
C SER A 71 3.30 -19.26 -14.49
N VAL A 72 3.81 -18.89 -13.32
CA VAL A 72 5.06 -19.41 -12.76
C VAL A 72 4.73 -20.08 -11.43
N GLY A 73 4.97 -21.39 -11.32
CA GLY A 73 4.61 -22.18 -10.14
C GLY A 73 3.27 -22.92 -10.29
N ALA A 74 2.89 -23.66 -9.25
CA ALA A 74 1.75 -24.57 -9.29
C ALA A 74 0.45 -23.91 -8.78
N PRO A 75 -0.67 -23.92 -9.53
CA PRO A 75 -1.92 -23.28 -9.12
C PRO A 75 -2.47 -23.75 -7.78
N GLU A 76 -2.35 -25.03 -7.47
CA GLU A 76 -2.79 -25.63 -6.21
C GLU A 76 -2.01 -25.13 -4.97
N LYS A 77 -0.90 -24.41 -5.19
CA LYS A 77 -0.09 -23.78 -4.14
C LYS A 77 -0.20 -22.26 -4.07
N HIS A 78 -0.85 -21.63 -5.04
CA HIS A 78 -0.84 -20.17 -5.17
C HIS A 78 -2.20 -19.55 -5.46
N LEU A 79 -3.20 -20.31 -5.90
CA LEU A 79 -4.53 -19.74 -6.08
C LEU A 79 -5.13 -19.41 -4.71
N PRO A 80 -5.44 -18.13 -4.44
CA PRO A 80 -6.02 -17.73 -3.16
C PRO A 80 -7.48 -18.18 -3.06
N SER A 81 -7.89 -18.53 -1.85
CA SER A 81 -9.29 -18.74 -1.49
C SER A 81 -9.81 -17.58 -0.65
N LEU A 82 -11.10 -17.29 -0.77
CA LEU A 82 -11.80 -16.29 0.04
C LEU A 82 -12.98 -16.92 0.76
N LEU A 83 -13.08 -16.62 2.05
CA LEU A 83 -14.24 -16.92 2.88
C LEU A 83 -14.84 -15.60 3.36
N ALA A 84 -16.17 -15.44 3.27
CA ALA A 84 -16.89 -14.29 3.81
C ALA A 84 -17.73 -14.71 5.01
N GLU A 85 -17.63 -13.94 6.10
CA GLU A 85 -18.39 -14.13 7.33
C GLU A 85 -19.09 -12.82 7.75
N GLY A 86 -20.27 -12.93 8.34
CA GLY A 86 -20.96 -11.83 9.03
C GLY A 86 -22.31 -11.40 8.44
N GLY A 87 -22.91 -10.40 9.08
CA GLY A 87 -24.20 -9.79 8.73
C GLY A 87 -24.22 -8.29 9.07
N GLY A 88 -24.76 -7.46 8.17
CA GLY A 88 -24.72 -5.99 8.26
C GLY A 88 -24.43 -5.33 6.90
N LYS A 89 -23.79 -4.15 6.91
CA LYS A 89 -23.38 -3.40 5.69
C LYS A 89 -22.00 -3.81 5.14
N GLU A 90 -21.24 -4.58 5.92
CA GLU A 90 -19.90 -5.07 5.59
C GLU A 90 -19.84 -6.57 5.85
N ALA A 91 -18.92 -7.26 5.18
CA ALA A 91 -18.58 -8.66 5.44
C ALA A 91 -17.10 -8.76 5.82
N LYS A 92 -16.77 -9.65 6.75
CA LYS A 92 -15.39 -10.01 7.07
C LYS A 92 -14.92 -11.03 6.04
N LEU A 93 -13.93 -10.65 5.25
CA LEU A 93 -13.27 -11.53 4.30
C LEU A 93 -12.00 -12.10 4.91
N THR A 94 -11.82 -13.41 4.78
CA THR A 94 -10.58 -14.13 5.11
C THR A 94 -10.02 -14.71 3.82
N MET A 95 -8.89 -14.17 3.37
CA MET A 95 -8.12 -14.67 2.24
C MET A 95 -7.02 -15.60 2.74
N THR A 96 -6.95 -16.82 2.20
CA THR A 96 -5.92 -17.80 2.53
C THR A 96 -5.25 -18.30 1.25
N VAL A 97 -3.95 -18.56 1.32
CA VAL A 97 -3.19 -19.12 0.18
C VAL A 97 -2.53 -20.41 0.64
N PRO A 98 -2.68 -21.53 -0.08
CA PRO A 98 -2.08 -22.81 0.28
C PRO A 98 -0.57 -22.85 -0.03
N HIS A 99 0.19 -21.92 0.56
CA HIS A 99 1.61 -21.71 0.30
C HIS A 99 2.42 -21.78 1.60
N VAL A 100 3.67 -22.25 1.50
CA VAL A 100 4.62 -22.29 2.61
C VAL A 100 5.16 -20.89 2.96
N MET A 101 5.64 -20.72 4.18
CA MET A 101 6.37 -19.53 4.63
C MET A 101 7.67 -20.02 5.26
N ASP A 102 8.76 -20.05 4.49
CA ASP A 102 10.04 -20.64 4.90
C ASP A 102 11.14 -19.57 5.03
N PRO A 103 11.58 -19.23 6.27
CA PRO A 103 12.66 -18.27 6.48
C PRO A 103 14.07 -18.84 6.25
N GLU A 104 14.26 -20.17 6.28
CA GLU A 104 15.56 -20.80 6.07
C GLU A 104 15.92 -20.92 4.59
N LYS A 105 14.91 -21.23 3.77
CA LYS A 105 14.99 -21.23 2.30
C LYS A 105 13.91 -20.30 1.75
N PRO A 106 14.16 -18.98 1.66
CA PRO A 106 13.13 -17.97 1.38
C PRO A 106 12.25 -18.30 0.18
N HIS A 107 11.09 -18.87 0.49
CA HIS A 107 10.00 -19.14 -0.44
C HIS A 107 8.69 -18.87 0.27
N PHE A 108 8.10 -17.71 -0.02
CA PHE A 108 7.00 -17.18 0.77
C PHE A 108 6.16 -16.22 -0.05
N ILE A 109 4.95 -15.95 0.44
CA ILE A 109 4.10 -14.89 -0.10
C ILE A 109 4.57 -13.58 0.50
N GLU A 110 5.00 -12.63 -0.32
CA GLU A 110 5.52 -11.34 0.12
C GLU A 110 4.40 -10.31 0.30
N TYR A 111 3.40 -10.35 -0.57
CA TYR A 111 2.25 -9.44 -0.52
C TYR A 111 0.94 -10.18 -0.77
N MET A 112 -0.11 -9.74 -0.08
CA MET A 112 -1.51 -10.12 -0.34
C MET A 112 -2.37 -8.87 -0.38
N TRP A 113 -3.34 -8.80 -1.28
CA TRP A 113 -4.31 -7.70 -1.29
C TRP A 113 -5.66 -8.09 -1.90
N LEU A 114 -6.68 -7.32 -1.56
CA LEU A 114 -8.00 -7.39 -2.16
C LEU A 114 -8.17 -6.18 -3.09
N LYS A 115 -8.40 -6.45 -4.37
CA LYS A 115 -8.62 -5.41 -5.40
C LYS A 115 -10.10 -5.31 -5.74
N ASP A 116 -10.64 -4.09 -5.76
CA ASP A 116 -12.00 -3.82 -6.22
C ASP A 116 -12.08 -3.92 -7.75
N VAL A 117 -13.00 -4.73 -8.29
CA VAL A 117 -13.13 -4.93 -9.74
C VAL A 117 -13.60 -3.67 -10.47
N GLY A 118 -14.41 -2.82 -9.82
CA GLY A 118 -14.99 -1.65 -10.47
C GLY A 118 -14.05 -0.45 -10.54
N THR A 119 -13.06 -0.39 -9.65
CA THR A 119 -12.20 0.79 -9.46
C THR A 119 -10.71 0.49 -9.49
N ASP A 120 -10.31 -0.79 -9.54
CA ASP A 120 -8.94 -1.27 -9.30
C ASP A 120 -8.33 -0.82 -7.96
N ALA A 121 -9.15 -0.31 -7.04
CA ALA A 121 -8.69 0.16 -5.75
C ALA A 121 -8.24 -1.01 -4.86
N VAL A 122 -7.11 -0.83 -4.17
CA VAL A 122 -6.66 -1.73 -3.11
C VAL A 122 -7.52 -1.49 -1.87
N LEU A 123 -8.37 -2.45 -1.52
CA LEU A 123 -9.30 -2.34 -0.39
C LEU A 123 -8.68 -2.81 0.92
N ALA A 124 -7.77 -3.77 0.84
CA ALA A 124 -6.99 -4.28 1.97
C ALA A 124 -5.66 -4.82 1.44
N VAL A 125 -4.60 -4.69 2.23
CA VAL A 125 -3.26 -5.13 1.84
C VAL A 125 -2.49 -5.61 3.05
N LYS A 126 -1.62 -6.59 2.84
CA LYS A 126 -0.70 -7.12 3.84
C LYS A 126 0.66 -7.39 3.19
N ALA A 127 1.71 -6.82 3.76
CA ALA A 127 3.08 -7.27 3.54
C ALA A 127 3.39 -8.38 4.54
N LEU A 128 4.13 -9.38 4.09
CA LEU A 128 4.46 -10.57 4.86
C LEU A 128 5.97 -10.81 4.85
N LYS A 129 6.44 -11.56 5.85
CA LYS A 129 7.81 -12.04 5.96
C LYS A 129 7.81 -13.55 5.85
N ALA A 130 8.94 -14.11 5.43
CA ALA A 130 9.12 -15.56 5.36
C ALA A 130 8.90 -16.27 6.72
N SER A 131 9.07 -15.57 7.84
CA SER A 131 8.83 -16.08 9.19
C SER A 131 7.36 -16.00 9.65
N ASP A 132 6.46 -15.43 8.84
CA ASP A 132 5.04 -15.34 9.19
C ASP A 132 4.36 -16.72 9.15
N PRO A 133 3.20 -16.90 9.83
CA PRO A 133 2.51 -18.18 9.85
C PRO A 133 2.12 -18.69 8.45
N SER A 134 2.25 -20.00 8.28
CA SER A 134 1.77 -20.75 7.12
C SER A 134 0.46 -21.50 7.47
N PRO A 135 -0.61 -21.42 6.65
CA PRO A 135 -0.70 -20.67 5.40
C PRO A 135 -0.85 -19.15 5.62
N PRO A 136 -0.28 -18.31 4.73
CA PRO A 136 -0.43 -16.87 4.84
C PRO A 136 -1.89 -16.46 4.66
N THR A 137 -2.32 -15.55 5.54
CA THR A 137 -3.71 -15.12 5.68
C THR A 137 -3.83 -13.60 5.76
N LEU A 138 -4.81 -13.05 5.05
CA LEU A 138 -5.24 -11.64 5.11
C LEU A 138 -6.72 -11.60 5.53
N VAL A 139 -7.03 -10.82 6.57
CA VAL A 139 -8.40 -10.61 7.03
C VAL A 139 -8.76 -9.14 6.89
N ALA A 140 -9.93 -8.84 6.33
CA ALA A 140 -10.40 -7.46 6.16
C ALA A 140 -11.92 -7.36 6.19
N SER A 141 -12.46 -6.25 6.70
CA SER A 141 -13.86 -5.88 6.52
C SER A 141 -14.03 -5.15 5.20
N VAL A 142 -14.94 -5.63 4.35
CA VAL A 142 -15.24 -5.02 3.05
C VAL A 142 -16.74 -4.72 2.95
N ALA A 143 -17.08 -3.53 2.47
CA ALA A 143 -18.46 -3.14 2.24
C ALA A 143 -19.15 -4.09 1.25
N LYS A 144 -20.40 -4.46 1.57
CA LYS A 144 -21.23 -5.28 0.68
C LYS A 144 -21.56 -4.56 -0.63
N GLY A 145 -21.85 -5.34 -1.66
CA GLY A 145 -22.10 -4.84 -3.01
C GLY A 145 -20.83 -4.54 -3.81
N LYS A 146 -19.66 -4.83 -3.25
CA LYS A 146 -18.38 -4.83 -3.98
C LYS A 146 -18.12 -6.20 -4.59
N THR A 147 -17.44 -6.22 -5.72
CA THR A 147 -16.79 -7.43 -6.24
C THR A 147 -15.29 -7.24 -6.06
N VAL A 148 -14.65 -8.20 -5.40
CA VAL A 148 -13.22 -8.15 -5.12
C VAL A 148 -12.48 -9.29 -5.81
N VAL A 149 -11.23 -9.06 -6.17
CA VAL A 149 -10.32 -10.09 -6.65
C VAL A 149 -9.20 -10.25 -5.61
N PRO A 150 -9.01 -11.46 -5.05
CA PRO A 150 -7.89 -11.75 -4.18
C PRO A 150 -6.61 -11.88 -5.00
N MET A 151 -5.58 -11.15 -4.59
CA MET A 151 -4.31 -11.05 -5.29
C MET A 151 -3.17 -11.38 -4.33
N LEU A 152 -2.11 -12.00 -4.84
CA LEU A 152 -0.89 -12.20 -4.08
C LEU A 152 0.36 -12.08 -4.95
N TYR A 153 1.49 -11.87 -4.29
CA TYR A 153 2.81 -11.94 -4.92
C TYR A 153 3.71 -12.89 -4.14
N CYS A 154 4.19 -13.94 -4.79
CA CYS A 154 5.20 -14.85 -4.27
C CYS A 154 6.60 -14.37 -4.69
N ASN A 155 7.56 -14.42 -3.78
CA ASN A 155 8.92 -13.93 -4.06
C ASN A 155 9.61 -14.69 -5.21
N LEU A 156 9.26 -15.96 -5.45
CA LEU A 156 9.81 -16.80 -6.51
C LEU A 156 8.89 -16.98 -7.71
N HIS A 157 7.58 -16.90 -7.50
CA HIS A 157 6.56 -17.31 -8.46
C HIS A 157 5.68 -16.16 -8.95
N GLY A 158 6.04 -14.93 -8.57
CA GLY A 158 5.43 -13.72 -9.10
C GLY A 158 3.97 -13.55 -8.71
N LEU A 159 3.22 -12.92 -9.63
CA LEU A 159 1.85 -12.46 -9.38
C LEU A 159 0.82 -13.58 -9.61
N TRP A 160 -0.07 -13.73 -8.63
CA TRP A 160 -1.22 -14.61 -8.73
C TRP A 160 -2.53 -13.88 -8.43
N GLU A 161 -3.56 -14.29 -9.16
CA GLU A 161 -4.90 -13.73 -9.17
C GLU A 161 -5.93 -14.85 -9.00
N GLY A 162 -6.76 -14.74 -7.96
CA GLY A 162 -7.89 -15.64 -7.76
C GLY A 162 -9.15 -15.20 -8.51
N LYS A 163 -10.23 -15.96 -8.31
CA LYS A 163 -11.52 -15.65 -8.95
C LYS A 163 -12.16 -14.40 -8.32
N PRO A 164 -12.86 -13.56 -9.11
CA PRO A 164 -13.72 -12.51 -8.57
C PRO A 164 -14.73 -13.07 -7.57
N PHE A 165 -14.91 -12.35 -6.47
CA PHE A 165 -15.79 -12.71 -5.36
C PHE A 165 -16.75 -11.56 -5.06
N ALA A 166 -18.05 -11.82 -5.17
CA ALA A 166 -19.08 -10.85 -4.81
C ALA A 166 -19.27 -10.83 -3.29
N VAL A 167 -19.09 -9.65 -2.69
CA VAL A 167 -19.27 -9.45 -1.25
C VAL A 167 -20.76 -9.23 -0.97
N ALA A 168 -21.44 -10.31 -0.56
CA ALA A 168 -22.89 -10.35 -0.31
C ALA A 168 -23.27 -10.15 1.16
#